data_AF-A0A7W6PS25-F1
#
_entry.id   AF-A0A7W6PS25-F1
#
_cell.length_a   1.000
_cell.length_b   1.000
_cell.length_c   1.000
_cell.angle_alpha   90.00
_cell.angle_beta   90.00
_cell.angle_gamma   90.00
#
_symmetry.space_group_name_H-M   'P 1'
#
loop_
_entity.id
_entity.type
_entity.pdbx_description
1 polymer ?
#
loop_
_entity_poly.entity_id
_entity_poly.type
_entity_poly.pdbx_seq_one_letter_code
_entity_poly.pdbx_strand_id
1 'polypeptide(L)'
;MLKFHVIGSSSEPYRITAEGEGKHLRMFCTCPAGKKGAPFCKHRQALLLGDVTRLIEPYDAVEALASRAVGSPLLQVAIDHKPIADRKPMVESVDTIQDLYACFGSLLEQAGFQVALVETLEPWPATRLNCHGRGKSGKFLKKPVVSIEWEAMMAIYEWDENLQPVLVGSKPRIKPFLVRGKNSISWTSLGRAAFSFLTEAGLEPELIFRTARSWSKPCVSS
;
A
#
# COMPACT_ATOMS: atom_id res chain seq x y z
N MET A 1 30.25 14.04 17.79
CA MET A 1 28.93 13.38 17.72
C MET A 1 27.95 14.35 17.08
N LEU A 2 27.21 13.94 16.06
CA LEU A 2 26.18 14.75 15.41
C LEU A 2 24.80 14.41 15.97
N LYS A 3 23.91 15.41 16.05
CA LYS A 3 22.54 15.28 16.56
C LYS A 3 21.59 15.98 15.59
N PHE A 4 20.50 15.30 15.23
CA PHE A 4 19.47 15.82 14.33
C PHE A 4 18.08 15.64 14.94
N HIS A 5 17.17 16.55 14.62
CA HIS A 5 15.74 16.49 14.93
C HIS A 5 14.95 16.36 13.63
N VAL A 6 14.07 15.37 13.53
CA VAL A 6 13.31 15.08 12.30
C VAL A 6 11.82 14.91 12.58
N ILE A 7 10.99 15.36 11.64
CA ILE A 7 9.54 15.22 11.70
C ILE A 7 9.13 13.79 11.34
N GLY A 8 8.39 13.17 12.26
CA GLY A 8 7.99 11.77 12.18
C GLY A 8 6.49 11.56 12.04
N SER A 9 6.02 10.45 12.60
CA SER A 9 4.59 10.11 12.76
C SER A 9 4.06 10.46 14.16
N SER A 10 4.90 11.03 15.02
CA SER A 10 4.55 11.48 16.37
C SER A 10 4.46 13.00 16.38
N SER A 11 3.74 13.55 17.37
CA SER A 11 3.67 14.99 17.64
C SER A 11 5.03 15.57 18.05
N GLU A 12 5.89 14.76 18.70
CA GLU A 12 7.24 15.17 19.06
C GLU A 12 8.27 14.76 17.99
N PRO A 13 9.23 15.64 17.65
CA PRO A 13 10.31 15.29 16.73
C PRO A 13 11.13 14.08 17.20
N TYR A 14 11.51 13.23 16.27
CA TYR A 14 12.45 12.16 16.58
C TYR A 14 13.88 12.70 16.57
N ARG A 15 14.71 12.18 17.49
CA ARG A 15 16.12 12.51 17.58
C ARG A 15 16.95 11.43 16.92
N ILE A 16 17.91 11.85 16.09
CA ILE A 16 18.91 10.99 15.49
C ILE A 16 20.29 11.41 15.99
N THR A 17 21.07 10.45 16.48
CA THR A 17 22.46 10.66 16.89
C THR A 17 23.38 9.86 15.99
N ALA A 18 24.45 10.48 15.51
CA ALA A 18 25.49 9.83 14.71
C ALA A 18 26.87 9.99 15.38
N GLU A 19 27.59 8.89 15.48
CA GLU A 19 28.92 8.82 16.10
C GLU A 19 29.87 7.92 15.29
N GLY A 20 31.16 8.23 15.32
CA GLY A 20 32.15 7.56 14.47
C GLY A 20 32.14 8.04 13.02
N GLU A 21 32.84 7.28 12.17
CA GLU A 21 33.03 7.54 10.74
C GLU A 21 33.39 6.23 10.02
N GLY A 22 33.18 6.19 8.70
CA GLY A 22 33.46 5.04 7.85
C GLY A 22 32.89 3.74 8.41
N LYS A 23 33.73 2.71 8.50
CA LYS A 23 33.33 1.39 9.01
C LYS A 23 32.80 1.38 10.44
N HIS A 24 33.10 2.43 11.23
CA HIS A 24 32.71 2.57 12.62
C HIS A 24 31.57 3.57 12.83
N LEU A 25 30.97 4.10 11.76
CA LEU A 25 29.80 4.96 11.86
C LEU A 25 28.64 4.19 12.49
N ARG A 26 28.04 4.76 13.54
CA ARG A 26 26.85 4.26 14.22
C ARG A 26 25.79 5.36 14.26
N MET A 27 24.54 4.97 14.01
CA MET A 27 23.41 5.89 14.06
C MET A 27 22.24 5.32 14.84
N PHE A 28 21.70 6.11 15.76
CA PHE A 28 20.56 5.76 16.60
C PHE A 28 19.41 6.71 16.34
N CYS A 29 18.18 6.22 16.37
CA CYS A 29 16.98 7.03 16.18
C CYS A 29 15.94 6.70 17.25
N THR A 30 15.31 7.72 17.84
CA THR A 30 14.29 7.54 18.88
C THR A 30 12.92 7.11 18.36
N CYS A 31 12.74 6.95 17.05
CA CYS A 31 11.48 6.51 16.46
C CYS A 31 11.14 5.05 16.84
N PRO A 32 9.87 4.61 16.76
CA PRO A 32 9.48 3.24 17.11
C PRO A 32 10.30 2.16 16.40
N ALA A 33 10.59 2.34 15.10
CA ALA A 33 11.43 1.42 14.34
C ALA A 33 12.90 1.39 14.84
N GLY A 34 13.46 2.56 15.22
CA GLY A 34 14.82 2.65 15.74
C GLY A 34 14.95 2.07 17.16
N LYS A 35 13.90 2.18 17.99
CA LYS A 35 13.85 1.63 19.35
C LYS A 35 13.58 0.12 19.39
N LYS A 36 12.69 -0.39 18.53
CA LYS A 36 12.23 -1.79 18.54
C LYS A 36 13.16 -2.75 17.77
N GLY A 37 14.43 -2.39 17.57
CA GLY A 37 15.41 -3.28 16.94
C GLY A 37 15.21 -3.53 15.45
N ALA A 38 14.45 -2.70 14.73
CA ALA A 38 14.45 -2.78 13.27
C ALA A 38 15.85 -2.37 12.76
N PRO A 39 16.44 -3.10 11.80
CA PRO A 39 17.83 -2.90 11.39
C PRO A 39 18.06 -1.47 10.88
N PHE A 40 17.02 -0.88 10.27
CA PHE A 40 17.10 0.44 9.65
C PHE A 40 15.74 1.14 9.65
N CYS A 41 15.71 2.46 9.82
CA CYS A 41 14.47 3.25 9.79
C CYS A 41 14.55 4.31 8.70
N LYS A 42 13.39 4.68 8.13
CA LYS A 42 13.29 5.69 7.06
C LYS A 42 13.97 7.03 7.38
N HIS A 43 14.01 7.42 8.66
CA HIS A 43 14.62 8.68 9.06
C HIS A 43 16.16 8.63 9.01
N ARG A 44 16.78 7.52 9.45
CA ARG A 44 18.23 7.31 9.32
C ARG A 44 18.62 7.21 7.85
N GLN A 45 17.79 6.53 7.06
CA GLN A 45 17.96 6.43 5.62
C GLN A 45 17.97 7.80 4.95
N ALA A 46 16.92 8.60 5.17
CA ALA A 46 16.79 9.93 4.58
C ALA A 46 18.02 10.79 4.86
N LEU A 47 18.45 10.87 6.14
CA LEU A 47 19.66 11.63 6.49
C LEU A 47 20.95 11.11 5.85
N LEU A 48 21.14 9.80 5.77
CA LEU A 48 22.34 9.22 5.13
C LEU A 48 22.38 9.45 3.62
N LEU A 49 21.22 9.57 2.99
CA LEU A 49 21.07 9.87 1.56
C LEU A 49 20.98 11.38 1.28
N GLY A 50 21.10 12.22 2.30
CA GLY A 50 21.01 13.68 2.18
C GLY A 50 19.59 14.23 1.95
N ASP A 51 18.55 13.42 2.14
CA ASP A 51 17.16 13.89 2.09
C ASP A 51 16.81 14.66 3.38
N VAL A 52 16.75 15.98 3.23
CA VAL A 52 16.44 16.92 4.32
C VAL A 52 14.96 17.32 4.39
N THR A 53 14.07 16.70 3.59
CA THR A 53 12.65 17.08 3.50
C THR A 53 11.92 17.10 4.85
N ARG A 54 12.36 16.26 5.79
CA ARG A 54 11.77 16.15 7.14
C ARG A 54 12.76 16.53 8.25
N LEU A 55 13.89 17.11 7.89
CA LEU A 55 14.85 17.63 8.86
C LEU A 55 14.30 18.93 9.45
N ILE A 56 14.35 19.06 10.77
CA ILE A 56 14.06 20.32 11.46
C ILE A 56 15.37 21.08 11.62
N GLU A 57 16.38 20.40 12.18
CA GLU A 57 17.69 20.96 12.46
C GLU A 57 18.68 19.85 12.86
N PRO A 58 20.00 20.12 12.80
CA PRO A 58 20.63 21.23 12.08
C PRO A 58 20.96 20.80 10.64
N TYR A 59 20.80 21.71 9.67
CA TYR A 59 20.97 21.43 8.24
C TYR A 59 22.44 21.37 7.80
N ASP A 60 23.27 22.24 8.37
CA ASP A 60 24.71 22.33 8.12
C ASP A 60 25.47 21.04 8.50
N ALA A 61 24.99 20.32 9.52
CA ALA A 61 25.58 19.06 9.94
C ALA A 61 25.35 17.89 8.96
N VAL A 62 24.51 18.06 7.93
CA VAL A 62 24.20 17.00 6.95
C VAL A 62 25.41 16.70 6.07
N GLU A 63 26.15 17.72 5.62
CA GLU A 63 27.38 17.54 4.84
C GLU A 63 28.48 16.85 5.66
N ALA A 64 28.58 17.20 6.94
CA ALA A 64 29.49 16.54 7.87
C ALA A 64 29.11 15.07 8.10
N LEU A 65 27.81 14.75 8.13
CA LEU A 65 27.33 13.36 8.20
C LEU A 65 27.67 12.59 6.92
N ALA A 66 27.42 13.18 5.75
CA ALA A 66 27.73 12.57 4.45
C ALA A 66 29.23 12.22 4.35
N SER A 67 30.10 13.15 4.75
CA SER A 67 31.55 12.94 4.80
C SER A 67 31.94 11.79 5.73
N ARG A 68 31.35 11.71 6.94
CA ARG A 68 31.58 10.61 7.89
C ARG A 68 31.02 9.27 7.41
N ALA A 69 30.03 9.27 6.53
CA ALA A 69 29.36 8.07 6.04
C ALA A 69 30.09 7.40 4.87
N VAL A 70 31.07 8.06 4.24
CA VAL A 70 31.87 7.50 3.16
C VAL A 70 32.54 6.21 3.62
N GLY A 71 32.32 5.12 2.87
CA GLY A 71 32.86 3.79 3.19
C GLY A 71 32.19 3.10 4.39
N SER A 72 31.09 3.64 4.92
CA SER A 72 30.33 3.01 6.00
C SER A 72 29.39 1.92 5.48
N PRO A 73 29.29 0.76 6.16
CA PRO A 73 28.26 -0.23 5.87
C PRO A 73 26.84 0.33 6.03
N LEU A 74 26.64 1.31 6.92
CA LEU A 74 25.34 1.95 7.12
C LEU A 74 24.87 2.73 5.90
N LEU A 75 25.78 3.38 5.17
CA LEU A 75 25.44 4.07 3.93
C LEU A 75 24.99 3.07 2.86
N GLN A 76 25.70 1.94 2.73
CA GLN A 76 25.30 0.88 1.81
C GLN A 76 23.92 0.31 2.17
N VAL A 77 23.67 0.05 3.46
CA VAL A 77 22.34 -0.34 3.94
C VAL A 77 21.29 0.72 3.60
N ALA A 78 21.61 2.01 3.68
CA ALA A 78 20.68 3.08 3.33
C ALA A 78 20.30 3.07 1.85
N ILE A 79 21.27 2.83 0.97
CA ILE A 79 21.08 2.71 -0.48
C ILE A 79 20.22 1.49 -0.80
N ASP A 80 20.51 0.34 -0.19
CA ASP A 80 19.81 -0.92 -0.46
C ASP A 80 18.44 -1.01 0.22
N HIS A 81 18.20 -0.16 1.23
CA HIS A 81 16.96 -0.20 2.00
C HIS A 81 15.77 0.27 1.16
N LYS A 82 15.00 -0.67 0.62
CA LYS A 82 13.67 -0.34 0.10
C LYS A 82 12.67 -0.21 1.26
N PRO A 83 11.97 0.92 1.45
CA PRO A 83 10.89 1.03 2.42
C PRO A 83 9.87 -0.10 2.22
N ILE A 84 9.26 -0.60 3.31
CA ILE A 84 8.28 -1.70 3.24
C ILE A 84 7.11 -1.38 2.30
N ALA A 85 6.72 -0.10 2.20
CA ALA A 85 5.70 0.34 1.25
C ALA A 85 6.11 0.03 -0.20
N ASP A 86 7.36 0.26 -0.55
CA ASP A 86 7.90 0.07 -1.90
C ASP A 86 8.27 -1.39 -2.19
N ARG A 87 8.30 -2.24 -1.16
CA ARG A 87 8.41 -3.69 -1.31
C ARG A 87 7.10 -4.37 -1.65
N LYS A 88 5.95 -3.69 -1.51
CA LYS A 88 4.67 -4.33 -1.78
C LYS A 88 4.42 -4.39 -3.28
N PRO A 89 4.28 -5.60 -3.85
CA PRO A 89 3.98 -5.76 -5.26
C PRO A 89 2.68 -5.04 -5.65
N MET A 90 2.67 -4.47 -6.85
CA MET A 90 1.61 -3.65 -7.39
C MET A 90 1.40 -3.98 -8.87
N VAL A 91 0.15 -4.05 -9.30
CA VAL A 91 -0.19 -4.11 -10.73
C VAL A 91 -0.09 -2.69 -11.28
N GLU A 92 0.90 -2.47 -12.14
CA GLU A 92 1.01 -1.25 -12.94
C GLU A 92 0.03 -1.32 -14.13
N SER A 93 -0.45 -0.17 -14.60
CA SER A 93 -1.36 -0.04 -15.77
C SER A 93 -2.86 -0.26 -15.54
N VAL A 94 -3.34 -0.47 -14.31
CA VAL A 94 -4.80 -0.50 -14.03
C VAL A 94 -5.22 0.72 -13.21
N ASP A 95 -6.07 1.58 -13.79
CA ASP A 95 -6.53 2.82 -13.14
C ASP A 95 -7.92 2.67 -12.52
N THR A 96 -8.70 1.72 -13.04
CA THR A 96 -10.08 1.44 -12.62
C THR A 96 -10.31 -0.05 -12.40
N ILE A 97 -11.40 -0.42 -11.70
CA ILE A 97 -11.79 -1.82 -11.56
C ILE A 97 -12.23 -2.41 -12.92
N GLN A 98 -12.70 -1.58 -13.82
CA GLN A 98 -13.03 -1.91 -15.20
C GLN A 98 -11.75 -2.28 -15.99
N ASP A 99 -10.67 -1.50 -15.85
CA ASP A 99 -9.36 -1.85 -16.43
C ASP A 99 -8.85 -3.18 -15.88
N LEU A 100 -9.01 -3.41 -14.57
CA LEU A 100 -8.65 -4.68 -13.94
C LEU A 100 -9.45 -5.86 -14.52
N TYR A 101 -10.76 -5.69 -14.72
CA TYR A 101 -11.59 -6.69 -15.39
C TYR A 101 -11.18 -6.91 -16.84
N ALA A 102 -10.94 -5.85 -17.61
CA ALA A 102 -10.51 -5.94 -19.00
C ALA A 102 -9.14 -6.62 -19.16
N CYS A 103 -8.24 -6.41 -18.20
CA CYS A 103 -6.89 -6.97 -18.23
C CYS A 103 -6.85 -8.44 -17.73
N PHE A 104 -7.59 -8.77 -16.67
CA PHE A 104 -7.47 -10.07 -15.99
C PHE A 104 -8.72 -10.95 -16.04
N GLY A 105 -9.86 -10.46 -16.57
CA GLY A 105 -11.14 -11.16 -16.57
C GLY A 105 -11.04 -12.56 -17.18
N SER A 106 -10.52 -12.67 -18.40
CA SER A 106 -10.35 -13.97 -19.07
C SER A 106 -9.40 -14.91 -18.33
N LEU A 107 -8.37 -14.37 -17.67
CA LEU A 107 -7.44 -15.19 -16.89
C LEU A 107 -8.11 -15.76 -15.63
N LEU A 108 -8.94 -14.97 -14.97
CA LEU A 108 -9.75 -15.40 -13.82
C LEU A 108 -10.79 -16.46 -14.24
N GLU A 109 -11.41 -16.30 -15.41
CA GLU A 109 -12.31 -17.32 -15.96
C GLU A 109 -11.58 -18.64 -16.27
N GLN A 110 -10.37 -18.57 -16.84
CA GLN A 110 -9.51 -19.73 -17.05
C GLN A 110 -9.08 -20.39 -15.74
N ALA A 111 -8.93 -19.61 -14.66
CA ALA A 111 -8.70 -20.12 -13.31
C ALA A 111 -9.95 -20.75 -12.68
N GLY A 112 -11.08 -20.79 -13.40
CA GLY A 112 -12.29 -21.51 -13.01
C GLY A 112 -13.33 -20.66 -12.28
N PHE A 113 -13.20 -19.33 -12.30
CA PHE A 113 -14.19 -18.43 -11.72
C PHE A 113 -15.28 -18.05 -12.73
N GLN A 114 -16.48 -17.80 -12.22
CA GLN A 114 -17.43 -16.93 -12.90
C GLN A 114 -17.16 -15.50 -12.41
N VAL A 115 -16.78 -14.62 -13.34
CA VAL A 115 -16.38 -13.24 -13.03
C VAL A 115 -17.56 -12.30 -13.32
N ALA A 116 -17.83 -11.37 -12.41
CA ALA A 116 -18.90 -10.40 -12.57
C ALA A 116 -18.43 -9.00 -12.15
N LEU A 117 -18.47 -8.06 -13.08
CA LEU A 117 -18.33 -6.64 -12.80
C LEU A 117 -19.71 -6.09 -12.43
N VAL A 118 -19.82 -5.48 -11.26
CA VAL A 118 -21.07 -4.93 -10.72
C VAL A 118 -20.86 -3.47 -10.38
N GLU A 119 -21.76 -2.63 -10.88
CA GLU A 119 -21.81 -1.21 -10.56
C GLU A 119 -23.08 -0.92 -9.78
N THR A 120 -22.96 -0.14 -8.71
CA THR A 120 -24.07 0.37 -7.92
C THR A 120 -24.02 1.87 -8.01
N LEU A 121 -25.15 2.50 -8.37
CA LEU A 121 -25.23 3.96 -8.56
C LEU A 121 -25.68 4.68 -7.28
N GLU A 122 -26.53 4.04 -6.47
CA GLU A 122 -27.15 4.67 -5.30
C GLU A 122 -27.20 3.72 -4.09
N PRO A 123 -27.17 4.26 -2.85
CA PRO A 123 -26.98 5.69 -2.52
C PRO A 123 -25.53 6.17 -2.65
N TRP A 124 -24.58 5.24 -2.79
CA TRP A 124 -23.16 5.54 -2.96
C TRP A 124 -22.62 4.79 -4.17
N PRO A 125 -22.03 5.49 -5.15
CA PRO A 125 -21.41 4.84 -6.28
C PRO A 125 -20.33 3.85 -5.83
N ALA A 126 -20.46 2.60 -6.26
CA ALA A 126 -19.49 1.55 -5.99
C ALA A 126 -19.29 0.69 -7.24
N THR A 127 -18.05 0.35 -7.51
CA THR A 127 -17.70 -0.63 -8.55
C THR A 127 -17.08 -1.84 -7.87
N ARG A 128 -17.54 -3.04 -8.21
CA ARG A 128 -17.05 -4.28 -7.62
C ARG A 128 -16.76 -5.29 -8.71
N LEU A 129 -15.63 -5.97 -8.61
CA LEU A 129 -15.30 -7.16 -9.39
C LEU A 129 -15.40 -8.38 -8.48
N ASN A 130 -16.32 -9.29 -8.82
CA ASN A 130 -16.61 -10.50 -8.06
C ASN A 130 -16.09 -11.73 -8.80
N CYS A 131 -15.45 -12.64 -8.07
CA CYS A 131 -15.10 -13.97 -8.55
C CYS A 131 -15.90 -15.01 -7.77
N HIS A 132 -16.74 -15.75 -8.48
CA HIS A 132 -17.57 -16.81 -7.94
C HIS A 132 -16.92 -18.16 -8.23
N GLY A 133 -16.50 -18.85 -7.18
CA GLY A 133 -15.96 -20.21 -7.28
C GLY A 133 -17.06 -21.26 -7.45
N ARG A 134 -16.67 -22.52 -7.69
CA ARG A 134 -17.60 -23.66 -7.73
C ARG A 134 -17.76 -24.29 -6.35
N GLY A 135 -18.98 -24.65 -6.00
CA GLY A 135 -19.28 -25.47 -4.82
C GLY A 135 -19.07 -26.96 -5.09
N LYS A 136 -19.31 -27.80 -4.07
CA LYS A 136 -19.17 -29.27 -4.18
C LYS A 136 -20.03 -29.90 -5.29
N SER A 137 -21.14 -29.26 -5.65
CA SER A 137 -22.04 -29.70 -6.73
C SER A 137 -21.58 -29.29 -8.13
N GLY A 138 -20.41 -28.63 -8.26
CA GLY A 138 -19.91 -28.09 -9.52
C GLY A 138 -20.60 -26.78 -9.97
N LYS A 139 -21.70 -26.38 -9.33
CA LYS A 139 -22.38 -25.10 -9.60
C LYS A 139 -21.62 -23.92 -8.99
N PHE A 140 -21.68 -22.77 -9.64
CA PHE A 140 -21.11 -21.53 -9.09
C PHE A 140 -21.84 -21.08 -7.83
N LEU A 141 -21.08 -20.57 -6.87
CA LEU A 141 -21.59 -20.04 -5.61
C LEU A 141 -22.27 -18.69 -5.83
N LYS A 142 -23.40 -18.45 -5.17
CA LYS A 142 -24.09 -17.14 -5.22
C LYS A 142 -23.27 -16.02 -4.59
N LYS A 143 -22.50 -16.34 -3.54
CA LYS A 143 -21.59 -15.38 -2.90
C LYS A 143 -20.21 -15.47 -3.57
N PRO A 144 -19.56 -14.33 -3.85
CA PRO A 144 -18.18 -14.35 -4.35
C PRO A 144 -17.27 -14.98 -3.30
N VAL A 145 -16.29 -15.75 -3.76
CA VAL A 145 -15.22 -16.29 -2.89
C VAL A 145 -14.08 -15.30 -2.72
N VAL A 146 -13.88 -14.43 -3.72
CA VAL A 146 -13.00 -13.28 -3.66
C VAL A 146 -13.61 -12.11 -4.43
N SER A 147 -13.45 -10.89 -3.93
CA SER A 147 -13.88 -9.67 -4.61
C SER A 147 -12.95 -8.50 -4.31
N ILE A 148 -12.94 -7.53 -5.22
CA ILE A 148 -12.37 -6.20 -5.03
C ILE A 148 -13.45 -5.16 -5.29
N GLU A 149 -13.52 -4.17 -4.43
CA GLU A 149 -14.54 -3.13 -4.43
C GLU A 149 -13.90 -1.77 -4.29
N TRP A 150 -14.38 -0.80 -5.05
CA TRP A 150 -14.09 0.61 -4.85
C TRP A 150 -15.35 1.28 -4.30
N GLU A 151 -15.19 1.96 -3.16
CA GLU A 151 -16.23 2.76 -2.53
C GLU A 151 -15.60 4.11 -2.15
N ALA A 152 -16.06 5.20 -2.79
CA ALA A 152 -15.50 6.53 -2.55
C ALA A 152 -15.80 7.05 -1.14
N MET A 153 -16.99 6.72 -0.65
CA MET A 153 -17.59 7.30 0.55
C MET A 153 -17.75 6.25 1.65
N MET A 154 -17.80 6.72 2.89
CA MET A 154 -18.18 5.93 4.05
C MET A 154 -19.33 6.65 4.73
N ALA A 155 -20.45 5.94 4.89
CA ALA A 155 -21.57 6.41 5.69
C ALA A 155 -21.14 6.58 7.16
N ILE A 156 -21.57 7.68 7.76
CA ILE A 156 -21.40 7.97 9.19
C ILE A 156 -22.75 7.72 9.85
N TYR A 157 -22.76 6.80 10.80
CA TYR A 157 -23.94 6.47 11.58
C TYR A 157 -23.77 6.96 13.01
N GLU A 158 -24.83 7.50 13.58
CA GLU A 158 -24.98 7.71 15.02
C GLU A 158 -26.08 6.77 15.54
N TRP A 159 -26.07 6.50 16.84
CA TRP A 159 -27.09 5.67 17.46
C TRP A 159 -28.17 6.58 18.06
N ASP A 160 -29.42 6.35 17.71
CA ASP A 160 -30.55 7.08 18.32
C ASP A 160 -30.87 6.58 19.74
N GLU A 161 -31.89 7.20 20.36
CA GLU A 161 -32.38 6.84 21.70
C GLU A 161 -32.89 5.38 21.80
N ASN A 162 -33.20 4.75 20.66
CA ASN A 162 -33.66 3.36 20.55
C ASN A 162 -32.54 2.40 20.13
N LEU A 163 -31.26 2.84 20.15
CA LEU A 163 -30.10 2.09 19.69
C LEU A 163 -30.24 1.61 18.23
N GLN A 164 -30.90 2.40 17.40
CA GLN A 164 -30.91 2.20 15.95
C GLN A 164 -29.85 3.08 15.27
N PRO A 165 -29.11 2.56 14.29
CA PRO A 165 -28.15 3.36 13.54
C PRO A 165 -28.88 4.32 12.59
N VAL A 166 -28.70 5.61 12.80
CA VAL A 166 -29.22 6.69 11.95
C VAL A 166 -28.08 7.24 11.10
N LEU A 167 -28.29 7.32 9.78
CA LEU A 167 -27.32 7.93 8.86
C LEU A 167 -27.28 9.45 9.10
N VAL A 168 -26.16 9.95 9.62
CA VAL A 168 -25.99 11.39 9.91
C VAL A 168 -25.10 12.10 8.90
N GLY A 169 -24.42 11.36 8.02
CA GLY A 169 -23.60 11.95 6.97
C GLY A 169 -22.73 10.94 6.22
N SER A 170 -21.77 11.45 5.48
CA SER A 170 -20.76 10.64 4.79
C SER A 170 -19.41 11.36 4.75
N LYS A 171 -18.34 10.59 4.61
CA LYS A 171 -16.98 11.14 4.38
C LYS A 171 -16.21 10.32 3.37
N PRO A 172 -15.22 10.91 2.67
CA PRO A 172 -14.34 10.16 1.78
C PRO A 172 -13.57 9.06 2.52
N ARG A 173 -13.41 7.89 1.89
CA ARG A 173 -12.58 6.82 2.42
C ARG A 173 -11.10 7.11 2.17
N ILE A 174 -10.30 7.04 3.23
CA ILE A 174 -8.82 7.06 3.13
C ILE A 174 -8.33 5.83 2.34
N LYS A 175 -9.02 4.70 2.48
CA LYS A 175 -8.72 3.42 1.82
C LYS A 175 -9.94 2.95 1.02
N PRO A 176 -10.15 3.50 -0.19
CA PRO A 176 -11.39 3.28 -0.94
C PRO A 176 -11.48 1.88 -1.56
N PHE A 177 -10.36 1.15 -1.67
CA PHE A 177 -10.34 -0.18 -2.27
C PHE A 177 -10.42 -1.26 -1.19
N LEU A 178 -11.45 -2.08 -1.20
CA LEU A 178 -11.63 -3.21 -0.28
C LEU A 178 -11.48 -4.53 -1.03
N VAL A 179 -10.53 -5.36 -0.60
CA VAL A 179 -10.38 -6.74 -1.08
C VAL A 179 -10.98 -7.67 -0.03
N ARG A 180 -11.90 -8.54 -0.45
CA ARG A 180 -12.50 -9.58 0.38
C ARG A 180 -12.09 -10.93 -0.19
N GLY A 181 -11.44 -11.77 0.61
CA GLY A 181 -11.09 -13.15 0.27
C GLY A 181 -11.08 -13.98 1.55
N LYS A 182 -9.97 -14.65 1.86
CA LYS A 182 -9.76 -15.28 3.17
C LYS A 182 -9.79 -14.25 4.30
N ASN A 183 -9.21 -13.08 4.03
CA ASN A 183 -9.24 -11.90 4.90
C ASN A 183 -9.90 -10.73 4.17
N SER A 184 -10.40 -9.75 4.93
CA SER A 184 -10.88 -8.47 4.39
C SER A 184 -9.88 -7.37 4.69
N ILE A 185 -9.33 -6.71 3.66
CA ILE A 185 -8.29 -5.68 3.80
C ILE A 185 -8.61 -4.50 2.89
N SER A 186 -8.56 -3.28 3.46
CA SER A 186 -8.67 -2.04 2.69
C SER A 186 -7.32 -1.46 2.31
N TRP A 187 -7.26 -0.83 1.14
CA TRP A 187 -6.06 -0.29 0.51
C TRP A 187 -6.29 1.14 0.01
N THR A 188 -5.21 1.93 0.00
CA THR A 188 -5.20 3.31 -0.53
C THR A 188 -4.99 3.36 -2.06
N SER A 189 -4.45 2.30 -2.66
CA SER A 189 -4.02 2.24 -4.06
C SER A 189 -4.68 1.05 -4.75
N LEU A 190 -5.22 1.28 -5.95
CA LEU A 190 -5.83 0.22 -6.76
C LEU A 190 -4.80 -0.83 -7.13
N GLY A 191 -3.63 -0.47 -7.65
CA GLY A 191 -2.64 -1.46 -8.10
C GLY A 191 -2.20 -2.43 -6.99
N ARG A 192 -2.11 -1.97 -5.73
CA ARG A 192 -1.85 -2.87 -4.58
C ARG A 192 -3.06 -3.72 -4.21
N ALA A 193 -4.26 -3.14 -4.25
CA ALA A 193 -5.51 -3.88 -4.03
C ALA A 193 -5.70 -4.96 -5.10
N ALA A 194 -5.45 -4.64 -6.36
CA ALA A 194 -5.48 -5.54 -7.51
C ALA A 194 -4.52 -6.70 -7.33
N PHE A 195 -3.25 -6.44 -6.99
CA PHE A 195 -2.29 -7.51 -6.72
C PHE A 195 -2.78 -8.45 -5.60
N SER A 196 -3.26 -7.87 -4.49
CA SER A 196 -3.80 -8.64 -3.37
C SER A 196 -5.02 -9.48 -3.78
N PHE A 197 -5.93 -8.90 -4.58
CA PHE A 197 -7.12 -9.56 -5.09
C PHE A 197 -6.79 -10.74 -6.01
N LEU A 198 -5.90 -10.54 -6.98
CA LEU A 198 -5.48 -11.59 -7.93
C LEU A 198 -4.75 -12.73 -7.22
N THR A 199 -3.93 -12.41 -6.21
CA THR A 199 -3.26 -13.44 -5.38
C THR A 199 -4.27 -14.22 -4.52
N GLU A 200 -5.27 -13.55 -3.93
CA GLU A 200 -6.36 -14.24 -3.21
C GLU A 200 -7.23 -15.10 -4.14
N ALA A 201 -7.33 -14.72 -5.42
CA ALA A 201 -7.93 -15.54 -6.48
C ALA A 201 -7.04 -16.73 -6.90
N GLY A 202 -5.82 -16.86 -6.37
CA GLY A 202 -4.91 -17.96 -6.65
C GLY A 202 -4.06 -17.78 -7.93
N LEU A 203 -3.95 -16.56 -8.46
CA LEU A 203 -3.01 -16.29 -9.55
C LEU A 203 -1.59 -16.08 -9.00
N GLU A 204 -0.62 -16.69 -9.68
CA GLU A 204 0.79 -16.56 -9.32
C GLU A 204 1.34 -15.14 -9.64
N PRO A 205 2.21 -14.56 -8.78
CA PRO A 205 2.76 -13.23 -8.98
C PRO A 205 3.41 -12.99 -10.35
N GLU A 206 4.19 -13.95 -10.86
CA GLU A 206 4.87 -13.84 -12.16
C GLU A 206 3.87 -13.72 -13.30
N LEU A 207 2.78 -14.49 -13.23
CA LEU A 207 1.70 -14.44 -14.21
C LEU A 207 0.98 -13.09 -14.16
N ILE A 208 0.71 -12.58 -12.95
CA ILE A 208 0.10 -11.26 -12.75
C ILE A 208 0.95 -10.17 -13.44
N PHE A 209 2.26 -10.13 -13.17
CA PHE A 209 3.15 -9.12 -13.74
C PHE A 209 3.37 -9.27 -15.24
N ARG A 210 3.37 -10.50 -15.76
CA ARG A 210 3.49 -10.73 -17.20
C ARG A 210 2.25 -10.21 -17.93
N THR A 211 1.06 -10.55 -17.44
CA THR A 211 -0.21 -10.11 -18.03
C THR A 211 -0.34 -8.58 -17.98
N ALA A 212 -0.03 -7.97 -16.82
CA ALA A 212 -0.07 -6.52 -16.66
C ALA A 212 0.84 -5.79 -17.67
N ARG A 213 2.07 -6.29 -17.86
CA ARG A 213 3.05 -5.70 -18.79
C ARG A 213 2.67 -5.86 -20.27
N SER A 214 1.97 -6.94 -20.61
CA SER A 214 1.50 -7.17 -21.98
C SER A 214 0.21 -6.42 -22.33
N TRP A 215 -0.50 -5.89 -21.32
CA TRP A 215 -1.78 -5.24 -21.53
C TRP A 215 -1.59 -3.78 -21.90
N SER A 216 -2.12 -3.41 -23.07
CA SER A 216 -2.31 -2.02 -23.48
C SER A 216 -3.76 -1.63 -23.23
N LYS A 217 -3.97 -0.52 -22.50
CA LYS A 217 -5.31 0.01 -22.28
C LYS A 217 -6.00 0.24 -23.63
N PRO A 218 -7.17 -0.38 -23.88
CA PRO A 218 -7.88 -0.17 -25.14
C PRO A 218 -8.22 1.31 -25.27
N CYS A 219 -7.86 1.91 -26.41
CA CYS A 219 -8.23 3.30 -26.71
C CYS A 219 -9.76 3.40 -26.70
N VAL A 220 -10.29 4.20 -25.77
CA VAL A 220 -11.71 4.55 -25.79
C VAL A 220 -11.91 5.45 -26.99
N SER A 221 -12.52 4.92 -28.07
CA SER A 221 -13.03 5.75 -29.15
C SER A 221 -14.17 6.59 -28.57
N SER A 222 -13.86 7.88 -28.35
CA SER A 222 -14.79 8.95 -27.98
C SER A 222 -15.92 9.10 -28.99
#